data_AF-A0A7V4P952-F1
#
_entry.id   AF-A0A7V4P952-F1
#
_cell.length_a   1.000
_cell.length_b   1.000
_cell.length_c   1.000
_cell.angle_alpha   90.00
_cell.angle_beta   90.00
_cell.angle_gamma   90.00
#
_symmetry.space_group_name_H-M   'P 1'
#
loop_
_entity.id
_entity.type
_entity.pdbx_description
1 polymer ?
#
loop_
_entity_poly.entity_id
_entity_poly.type
_entity_poly.pdbx_seq_one_letter_code
_entity_poly.pdbx_strand_id
1 'polypeptide(L)'
;MAAGIVGFQAWYNHEVTGNALRMPYQVHLATYDAAPLFIWQPLPAPKEYRHKELRDFHTGTPVKLHQRQQTPRGFAIGCAGKLLVLARFYLTPAWTLPLLMLPWILRRAWMRWGAAAIALVLCALFAEVYCYPHYVAPVASLYVLLVVQGLRHLSACRWLARRRINAAALLVLLTWASLVWRLHALPAERAASPALLRAQVQQKLESLPGEHLVFVRYSENHASGMEWVYNRAEIDQAKVVWARRISPEEDLRLRQYFYSRQAWLLDADVRPPRIELVKSGNL
;
A
#
# COMPACT_ATOMS: atom_id res chain seq x y z
N MET A 1 -7.01 9.45 27.29
CA MET A 1 -7.02 8.97 25.89
C MET A 1 -5.74 8.19 25.55
N ALA A 2 -4.54 8.75 25.71
CA ALA A 2 -3.28 8.06 25.39
C ALA A 2 -3.03 6.76 26.18
N ALA A 3 -3.30 6.74 27.49
CA ALA A 3 -3.15 5.53 28.32
C ALA A 3 -4.06 4.37 27.86
N GLY A 4 -5.27 4.68 27.36
CA GLY A 4 -6.19 3.67 26.83
C GLY A 4 -5.71 3.09 25.50
N ILE A 5 -5.11 3.90 24.63
CA ILE A 5 -4.53 3.44 23.36
C ILE A 5 -3.33 2.52 23.63
N VAL A 6 -2.42 2.94 24.52
CA VAL A 6 -1.25 2.14 24.89
C VAL A 6 -1.68 0.83 25.57
N GLY A 7 -2.64 0.88 26.49
CA GLY A 7 -3.18 -0.30 27.15
C GLY A 7 -3.84 -1.28 26.17
N PHE A 8 -4.65 -0.77 25.24
CA PHE A 8 -5.26 -1.60 24.19
C PHE A 8 -4.21 -2.23 23.26
N GLN A 9 -3.22 -1.46 22.83
CA GLN A 9 -2.13 -1.99 21.98
C GLN A 9 -1.33 -3.08 22.71
N ALA A 10 -1.02 -2.87 23.99
CA ALA A 10 -0.31 -3.83 24.82
C ALA A 10 -1.12 -5.12 24.98
N TRP A 11 -2.42 -5.00 25.26
CA TRP A 11 -3.33 -6.14 25.33
C TRP A 11 -3.41 -6.90 23.99
N TYR A 12 -3.64 -6.20 22.88
CA TYR A 12 -3.67 -6.80 21.54
C TYR A 12 -2.37 -7.53 21.17
N ASN A 13 -1.21 -6.91 21.46
CA ASN A 13 0.09 -7.54 21.25
C ASN A 13 0.25 -8.81 22.08
N HIS A 14 -0.21 -8.80 23.34
CA HIS A 14 -0.18 -9.95 24.22
C HIS A 14 -1.06 -11.10 23.70
N GLU A 15 -2.30 -10.82 23.32
CA GLU A 15 -3.23 -11.85 22.80
C GLU A 15 -2.71 -12.53 21.53
N VAL A 16 -2.03 -11.78 20.65
CA VAL A 16 -1.55 -12.32 19.37
C VAL A 16 -0.17 -12.95 19.47
N THR A 17 0.73 -12.43 20.33
CA THR A 17 2.14 -12.83 20.35
C THR A 17 2.62 -13.43 21.67
N GLY A 18 1.78 -13.41 22.71
CA GLY A 18 2.14 -13.75 24.09
C GLY A 18 2.99 -12.68 24.79
N ASN A 19 3.24 -11.52 24.16
CA ASN A 19 4.08 -10.47 24.72
C ASN A 19 3.53 -9.07 24.40
N ALA A 20 3.21 -8.30 25.44
CA ALA A 20 2.63 -6.96 25.31
C ALA A 20 3.49 -5.94 24.55
N LEU A 21 4.82 -6.14 24.52
CA LEU A 21 5.77 -5.27 23.84
C LEU A 21 6.17 -5.77 22.45
N ARG A 22 5.78 -7.00 22.07
CA ARG A 22 6.06 -7.57 20.76
C ARG A 22 4.88 -7.37 19.84
N MET A 23 5.04 -6.53 18.83
CA MET A 23 3.97 -6.27 17.87
C MET A 23 3.80 -7.46 16.91
N PRO A 24 2.57 -7.81 16.51
CA PRO A 24 2.33 -8.86 15.50
C PRO A 24 3.08 -8.61 14.19
N TYR A 25 3.26 -7.34 13.82
CA TYR A 25 4.07 -6.95 12.68
C TYR A 25 5.53 -7.43 12.80
N GLN A 26 6.14 -7.38 13.99
CA GLN A 26 7.49 -7.90 14.21
C GLN A 26 7.57 -9.42 14.07
N VAL A 27 6.51 -10.13 14.47
CA VAL A 27 6.42 -11.59 14.25
C VAL A 27 6.35 -11.87 12.76
N HIS A 28 5.50 -11.15 12.01
CA HIS A 28 5.42 -11.27 10.56
C HIS A 28 6.78 -11.05 9.88
N LEU A 29 7.48 -9.96 10.20
CA LEU A 29 8.80 -9.67 9.64
C LEU A 29 9.81 -10.78 9.95
N ALA A 30 9.84 -11.26 11.19
CA ALA A 30 10.77 -12.31 11.59
C ALA A 30 10.47 -13.67 10.91
N THR A 31 9.20 -13.93 10.59
CA THR A 31 8.78 -15.17 9.94
C THR A 31 8.98 -15.12 8.43
N TYR A 32 8.62 -14.01 7.78
CA TYR A 32 8.45 -13.98 6.32
C TYR A 32 9.35 -12.99 5.58
N ASP A 33 9.84 -11.91 6.19
CA ASP A 33 10.55 -10.90 5.40
C ASP A 33 12.02 -11.27 5.15
N ALA A 34 12.43 -11.20 3.89
CA ALA A 34 13.82 -11.39 3.48
C ALA A 34 14.62 -10.09 3.35
N ALA A 35 13.94 -8.94 3.46
CA ALA A 35 14.58 -7.62 3.53
C ALA A 35 14.23 -6.96 4.86
N PRO A 36 15.15 -6.24 5.49
CA PRO A 36 14.85 -5.50 6.70
C PRO A 36 14.00 -4.26 6.39
N LEU A 37 13.42 -3.66 7.44
CA LEU A 37 12.68 -2.39 7.32
C LEU A 37 13.61 -1.24 6.97
N PHE A 38 14.75 -1.16 7.66
CA PHE A 38 15.67 -0.03 7.57
C PHE A 38 16.96 -0.39 6.85
N ILE A 39 17.52 0.60 6.15
CA ILE A 39 18.68 0.40 5.27
C ILE A 39 19.94 -0.04 6.03
N TRP A 40 20.12 0.38 7.28
CA TRP A 40 21.28 0.02 8.11
C TRP A 40 21.20 -1.37 8.74
N GLN A 41 20.04 -2.03 8.68
CA GLN A 41 19.88 -3.37 9.23
C GLN A 41 20.48 -4.40 8.26
N PRO A 42 21.07 -5.49 8.75
CA PRO A 42 21.56 -6.58 7.90
C PRO A 42 20.39 -7.33 7.25
N LEU A 43 20.67 -8.01 6.15
CA LEU A 43 19.70 -8.95 5.57
C LEU A 43 19.43 -10.09 6.57
N PRO A 44 18.15 -10.42 6.84
CA PRO A 44 17.79 -11.58 7.64
C PRO A 44 18.33 -12.89 7.06
N ALA A 45 18.45 -13.91 7.91
CA ALA A 45 18.75 -15.27 7.45
C ALA A 45 17.69 -15.76 6.44
N PRO A 46 18.07 -16.55 5.42
CA PRO A 46 17.14 -17.09 4.44
C PRO A 46 15.95 -17.80 5.10
N LYS A 47 14.77 -17.63 4.50
CA LYS A 47 13.52 -18.24 4.97
C LYS A 47 13.05 -19.26 3.96
N GLU A 48 12.38 -20.30 4.46
CA GLU A 48 11.71 -21.29 3.62
C GLU A 48 10.27 -20.83 3.35
N TYR A 49 9.88 -20.86 2.08
CA TYR A 49 8.54 -20.50 1.64
C TYR A 49 7.92 -21.68 0.91
N ARG A 50 6.75 -22.09 1.38
CA ARG A 50 5.97 -23.16 0.75
C ARG A 50 5.44 -22.77 -0.63
N HIS A 51 5.10 -21.49 -0.82
CA HIS A 51 4.56 -20.96 -2.07
C HIS A 51 5.62 -20.13 -2.80
N LYS A 52 5.74 -20.33 -4.11
CA LYS A 52 6.64 -19.54 -4.97
C LYS A 52 6.28 -18.06 -4.91
N GLU A 53 5.00 -17.72 -4.89
CA GLU A 53 4.50 -16.35 -4.91
C GLU A 53 4.92 -15.59 -3.65
N LEU A 54 4.82 -16.24 -2.48
CA LEU A 54 5.28 -15.66 -1.21
C LEU A 54 6.81 -15.50 -1.20
N ARG A 55 7.55 -16.50 -1.70
CA ARG A 55 9.00 -16.37 -1.84
C ARG A 55 9.36 -15.17 -2.69
N ASP A 56 8.80 -15.08 -3.90
CA ASP A 56 9.10 -14.03 -4.86
C ASP A 56 8.66 -12.65 -4.35
N PHE A 57 7.58 -12.57 -3.57
CA PHE A 57 7.16 -11.35 -2.88
C PHE A 57 8.22 -10.87 -1.87
N HIS A 58 8.63 -11.74 -0.94
CA HIS A 58 9.52 -11.36 0.15
C HIS A 58 10.99 -11.25 -0.27
N THR A 59 11.47 -12.09 -1.21
CA THR A 59 12.87 -12.10 -1.67
C THR A 59 13.13 -11.24 -2.92
N GLY A 60 12.08 -10.71 -3.54
CA GLY A 60 12.17 -10.02 -4.83
C GLY A 60 12.70 -8.59 -4.72
N THR A 61 11.81 -7.63 -4.98
CA THR A 61 12.16 -6.20 -5.07
C THR A 61 12.75 -5.62 -3.77
N PRO A 62 12.21 -5.93 -2.57
CA PRO A 62 12.73 -5.35 -1.32
C PRO A 62 14.22 -5.64 -1.08
N VAL A 63 14.66 -6.89 -1.30
CA VAL A 63 16.07 -7.30 -1.12
C VAL A 63 16.99 -6.56 -2.09
N LYS A 64 16.60 -6.48 -3.37
CA LYS A 64 17.36 -5.76 -4.39
C LYS A 64 17.49 -4.27 -4.06
N LEU A 65 16.43 -3.65 -3.56
CA LEU A 65 16.44 -2.24 -3.14
C LEU A 65 17.34 -2.03 -1.92
N HIS A 66 17.31 -2.93 -0.95
CA HIS A 66 18.20 -2.88 0.22
C HIS A 66 19.66 -2.95 -0.20
N GLN A 67 20.03 -3.98 -0.99
CA GLN A 67 21.40 -4.19 -1.45
C GLN A 67 21.94 -3.00 -2.25
N ARG A 68 21.12 -2.43 -3.15
CA ARG A 68 21.52 -1.25 -3.94
C ARG A 68 21.78 -0.04 -3.06
N GLN A 69 21.05 0.12 -1.96
CA GLN A 69 21.18 1.26 -1.05
C GLN A 69 22.34 1.14 -0.04
N GLN A 70 23.14 0.06 -0.10
CA GLN A 70 24.33 -0.12 0.76
C GLN A 70 25.56 0.71 0.34
N THR A 71 25.43 1.55 -0.70
CA THR A 71 26.48 2.49 -1.12
C THR A 71 25.96 3.92 -1.04
N PRO A 72 26.83 4.95 -0.82
CA PRO A 72 26.37 6.34 -0.79
C PRO A 72 25.63 6.76 -2.07
N ARG A 73 26.11 6.33 -3.24
CA ARG A 73 25.46 6.58 -4.53
C ARG A 73 24.09 5.90 -4.61
N GLY A 74 24.02 4.63 -4.23
CA GLY A 74 22.77 3.88 -4.27
C GLY A 74 21.73 4.39 -3.27
N PHE A 75 22.16 4.82 -2.09
CA PHE A 75 21.33 5.50 -1.11
C PHE A 75 20.77 6.82 -1.67
N ALA A 76 21.60 7.65 -2.30
CA ALA A 76 21.15 8.90 -2.94
C ALA A 76 20.13 8.64 -4.06
N ILE A 77 20.37 7.63 -4.90
CA ILE A 77 19.40 7.20 -5.93
C ILE A 77 18.09 6.72 -5.30
N GLY A 78 18.17 5.93 -4.22
CA GLY A 78 17.01 5.48 -3.46
C GLY A 78 16.19 6.65 -2.88
N CYS A 79 16.87 7.62 -2.27
CA CYS A 79 16.25 8.85 -1.77
C CYS A 79 15.57 9.65 -2.88
N ALA A 80 16.22 9.82 -4.04
CA ALA A 80 15.64 10.48 -5.19
C ALA A 80 14.40 9.74 -5.72
N GLY A 81 14.43 8.40 -5.75
CA GLY A 81 13.29 7.57 -6.12
C GLY A 81 12.10 7.74 -5.16
N LYS A 82 12.34 7.70 -3.85
CA LYS A 82 11.32 7.95 -2.82
C LYS A 82 10.74 9.36 -2.94
N LEU A 83 11.60 10.36 -3.10
CA LEU A 83 11.17 11.75 -3.31
C LEU A 83 10.29 11.88 -4.55
N LEU A 84 10.63 11.22 -5.65
CA LEU A 84 9.83 11.24 -6.87
C LEU A 84 8.46 10.56 -6.68
N VAL A 85 8.40 9.44 -5.95
CA VAL A 85 7.14 8.77 -5.59
C VAL A 85 6.26 9.70 -4.75
N LEU A 86 6.82 10.33 -3.72
CA LEU A 86 6.09 11.27 -2.87
C LEU A 86 5.68 12.53 -3.63
N ALA A 87 6.55 13.09 -4.47
CA ALA A 87 6.28 14.30 -5.24
C ALA A 87 5.13 14.07 -6.25
N ARG A 88 5.11 12.92 -6.94
CA ARG A 88 4.01 12.57 -7.85
C ARG A 88 2.65 12.49 -7.15
N PHE A 89 2.63 12.12 -5.87
CA PHE A 89 1.41 12.03 -5.09
C PHE A 89 1.00 13.35 -4.44
N TYR A 90 1.94 14.02 -3.75
CA TYR A 90 1.65 15.18 -2.90
C TYR A 90 1.85 16.53 -3.60
N LEU A 91 2.80 16.63 -4.56
CA LEU A 91 3.26 17.88 -5.16
C LEU A 91 2.69 18.09 -6.58
N THR A 92 1.37 18.09 -6.70
CA THR A 92 0.73 18.55 -7.95
C THR A 92 1.04 20.03 -8.18
N PRO A 93 1.08 20.54 -9.43
CA PRO A 93 1.40 21.95 -9.70
C PRO A 93 0.59 22.95 -8.86
N ALA A 94 -0.70 22.68 -8.64
CA ALA A 94 -1.55 23.52 -7.81
C ALA A 94 -1.18 23.51 -6.31
N TRP A 95 -0.63 22.41 -5.80
CA TRP A 95 -0.32 22.24 -4.37
C TRP A 95 1.13 22.61 -4.04
N THR A 96 2.02 22.65 -5.05
CA THR A 96 3.43 23.02 -4.89
C THR A 96 3.64 24.54 -4.84
N LEU A 97 2.92 25.32 -5.64
CA LEU A 97 3.10 26.78 -5.71
C LEU A 97 2.92 27.50 -4.35
N PRO A 98 1.92 27.16 -3.51
CA PRO A 98 1.79 27.76 -2.18
C PRO A 98 3.01 27.55 -1.28
N LEU A 99 3.76 26.46 -1.47
CA LEU A 99 4.94 26.13 -0.67
C LEU A 99 6.13 27.06 -0.97
N LEU A 100 6.11 27.85 -2.05
CA LEU A 100 7.11 28.91 -2.25
C LEU A 100 7.06 29.97 -1.14
N MET A 101 5.94 30.07 -0.41
CA MET A 101 5.79 30.97 0.73
C MET A 101 6.38 30.42 2.04
N LEU A 102 7.03 29.24 2.03
CA LEU A 102 7.64 28.64 3.22
C LEU A 102 8.48 29.61 4.07
N PRO A 103 9.37 30.47 3.50
CA PRO A 103 10.14 31.42 4.30
C PRO A 103 9.28 32.37 5.16
N TRP A 104 8.09 32.74 4.68
CA TRP A 104 7.13 33.58 5.42
C TRP A 104 6.30 32.77 6.41
N ILE A 105 5.87 31.57 6.01
CA ILE A 105 5.11 30.64 6.86
C ILE A 105 5.92 30.30 8.13
N LEU A 106 7.21 30.00 7.96
CA LEU A 106 8.10 29.57 9.03
C LEU A 106 8.52 30.69 9.99
N ARG A 107 8.14 31.96 9.75
CA ARG A 107 8.33 33.04 10.73
C ARG A 107 7.51 32.83 12.01
N ARG A 108 6.40 32.09 11.94
CA ARG A 108 5.58 31.76 13.11
C ARG A 108 6.14 30.55 13.83
N ALA A 109 6.34 30.66 15.15
CA ALA A 109 6.92 29.58 15.97
C ALA A 109 6.18 28.24 15.85
N TRP A 110 4.84 28.26 15.86
CA TRP A 110 4.04 27.04 15.75
C TRP A 110 4.18 26.34 14.39
N MET A 111 4.36 27.10 13.30
CA MET A 111 4.53 26.54 11.95
C MET A 111 5.86 25.79 11.84
N ARG A 112 6.90 26.24 12.57
CA ARG A 112 8.19 25.54 12.64
C ARG A 112 8.05 24.16 13.27
N TRP A 113 7.23 24.01 14.30
CA TRP A 113 6.95 22.69 14.90
C TRP A 113 6.24 21.75 13.92
N GLY A 114 5.26 22.25 13.16
CA GLY A 114 4.60 21.46 12.11
C GLY A 114 5.58 21.03 11.01
N ALA A 115 6.41 21.94 10.52
CA ALA A 115 7.43 21.62 9.52
C ALA A 115 8.51 20.66 10.05
N ALA A 116 8.92 20.81 11.31
CA ALA A 116 9.85 19.90 11.98
C ALA A 116 9.27 18.49 12.12
N ALA A 117 7.98 18.36 12.47
CA ALA A 117 7.30 17.07 12.53
C ALA A 117 7.24 16.39 11.16
N ILE A 118 6.93 17.14 10.09
CA ILE A 118 6.98 16.63 8.71
C ILE A 118 8.39 16.17 8.37
N ALA A 119 9.40 17.00 8.63
CA ALA A 119 10.79 16.68 8.35
C ALA A 119 11.25 15.42 9.10
N LEU A 120 10.89 15.28 10.37
CA LEU A 120 11.20 14.10 11.19
C LEU A 120 10.60 12.83 10.59
N VAL A 121 9.32 12.86 10.21
CA VAL A 121 8.66 11.70 9.58
C VAL A 121 9.31 11.39 8.23
N LEU A 122 9.59 12.40 7.39
CA LEU A 122 10.29 12.18 6.13
C LEU A 122 11.69 11.60 6.34
N CYS A 123 12.45 12.05 7.32
CA CYS A 123 13.74 11.46 7.67
C CYS A 123 13.61 9.97 8.03
N ALA A 124 12.62 9.60 8.83
CA ALA A 124 12.34 8.20 9.18
C ALA A 124 11.96 7.37 7.95
N LEU A 125 11.09 7.89 7.06
CA LEU A 125 10.68 7.18 5.84
C LEU A 125 11.82 7.03 4.82
N PHE A 126 12.73 8.00 4.75
CA PHE A 126 13.88 7.91 3.85
C PHE A 126 14.91 6.87 4.33
N ALA A 127 14.89 6.58 5.62
CA ALA A 127 15.65 5.53 6.28
C ALA A 127 15.14 4.10 6.00
N GLU A 128 13.87 3.95 5.60
CA GLU A 128 13.27 2.67 5.22
C GLU A 128 13.80 2.17 3.86
N VAL A 129 13.75 0.86 3.59
CA VAL A 129 14.20 0.27 2.32
C VAL A 129 13.37 0.75 1.13
N TYR A 130 12.05 0.88 1.31
CA TYR A 130 11.09 1.36 0.31
C TYR A 130 10.09 2.31 0.98
N CYS A 131 9.33 3.08 0.20
CA CYS A 131 8.35 4.02 0.72
C CYS A 131 7.14 4.08 -0.20
N TYR A 132 5.94 4.05 0.40
CA TYR A 132 4.69 4.34 -0.31
C TYR A 132 4.12 5.69 0.13
N PRO A 133 3.34 6.38 -0.73
CA PRO A 133 2.81 7.71 -0.40
C PRO A 133 2.01 7.74 0.91
N HIS A 134 1.23 6.71 1.18
CA HIS A 134 0.38 6.66 2.38
C HIS A 134 1.18 6.56 3.70
N TYR A 135 2.50 6.29 3.66
CA TYR A 135 3.33 6.31 4.86
C TYR A 135 3.48 7.73 5.45
N VAL A 136 3.27 8.78 4.65
CA VAL A 136 3.27 10.18 5.10
C VAL A 136 1.95 10.57 5.78
N ALA A 137 0.93 9.70 5.78
CA ALA A 137 -0.40 9.99 6.33
C ALA A 137 -0.41 10.64 7.73
N PRO A 138 0.43 10.23 8.71
CA PRO A 138 0.42 10.83 10.05
C PRO A 138 0.69 12.34 10.09
N VAL A 139 1.39 12.87 9.08
CA VAL A 139 1.73 14.30 8.96
C VAL A 139 1.11 14.96 7.73
N ALA A 140 0.23 14.25 7.00
CA ALA A 140 -0.43 14.78 5.81
C ALA A 140 -1.29 16.01 6.13
N SER A 141 -1.92 16.06 7.31
CA SER A 141 -2.68 17.24 7.77
C SER A 141 -1.79 18.47 7.97
N LEU A 142 -0.57 18.28 8.49
CA LEU A 142 0.42 19.36 8.65
C LEU A 142 0.92 19.85 7.28
N TYR A 143 1.08 18.95 6.31
CA TYR A 143 1.35 19.33 4.93
C TYR A 143 0.23 20.19 4.33
N VAL A 144 -1.03 19.76 4.46
CA VAL A 144 -2.20 20.54 3.99
C VAL A 144 -2.23 21.91 4.65
N LEU A 145 -1.94 21.99 5.94
CA LEU A 145 -1.84 23.24 6.67
C LEU A 145 -0.77 24.17 6.08
N LEU A 146 0.42 23.67 5.73
CA LEU A 146 1.46 24.48 5.06
C LEU A 146 0.95 25.02 3.73
N VAL A 147 0.26 24.21 2.93
CA VAL A 147 -0.36 24.63 1.67
C VAL A 147 -1.39 25.74 1.91
N VAL A 148 -2.29 25.57 2.87
CA VAL A 148 -3.32 26.58 3.22
C VAL A 148 -2.69 27.88 3.69
N GLN A 149 -1.65 27.82 4.53
CA GLN A 149 -0.93 29.04 4.95
C GLN A 149 -0.20 29.69 3.79
N GLY A 150 0.37 28.91 2.87
CA GLY A 150 0.97 29.42 1.64
C GLY A 150 -0.04 30.19 0.78
N LEU A 151 -1.24 29.62 0.61
CA LEU A 151 -2.35 30.28 -0.10
C LEU A 151 -2.76 31.58 0.59
N ARG A 152 -2.81 31.61 1.92
CA ARG A 152 -3.11 32.82 2.71
C ARG A 152 -2.04 33.91 2.52
N HIS A 153 -0.77 33.53 2.44
CA HIS A 153 0.31 34.48 2.16
C HIS A 153 0.26 35.02 0.73
N LEU A 154 -0.01 34.15 -0.26
CA LEU A 154 -0.19 34.56 -1.65
C LEU A 154 -1.39 35.50 -1.80
N SER A 155 -2.51 35.22 -1.14
CA SER A 155 -3.71 36.06 -1.18
C SER A 155 -3.50 37.42 -0.49
N ALA A 156 -2.70 37.48 0.58
CA ALA A 156 -2.37 38.71 1.27
C ALA A 156 -1.29 39.55 0.55
N CYS A 157 -0.51 38.96 -0.35
CA CYS A 157 0.59 39.64 -1.03
C CYS A 157 0.07 40.78 -1.92
N ARG A 158 0.45 42.03 -1.59
CA ARG A 158 -0.03 43.25 -2.29
C ARG A 158 0.64 43.46 -3.65
N TRP A 159 1.85 42.94 -3.86
CA TRP A 159 2.55 43.01 -5.15
C TRP A 159 1.85 42.18 -6.23
N LEU A 160 1.22 41.07 -5.82
CA LEU A 160 0.33 40.27 -6.65
C LEU A 160 -1.08 40.85 -6.74
N ALA A 161 -1.45 41.93 -6.03
CA ALA A 161 -2.84 42.42 -5.95
C ALA A 161 -3.48 42.70 -7.32
N ARG A 162 -2.72 43.27 -8.25
CA ARG A 162 -3.15 43.50 -9.64
C ARG A 162 -3.29 42.21 -10.47
N ARG A 163 -2.66 41.11 -10.05
CA ARG A 163 -2.66 39.79 -10.72
C ARG A 163 -3.32 38.69 -9.88
N ARG A 164 -3.99 39.03 -8.77
CA ARG A 164 -4.61 38.06 -7.83
C ARG A 164 -5.64 37.20 -8.53
N ILE A 165 -6.46 37.80 -9.39
CA ILE A 165 -7.44 37.10 -10.21
C ILE A 165 -6.73 36.12 -11.15
N ASN A 166 -5.64 36.53 -11.80
CA ASN A 166 -4.89 35.66 -12.72
C ASN A 166 -4.18 34.51 -12.00
N ALA A 167 -3.61 34.74 -10.81
CA ALA A 167 -2.96 33.71 -10.01
C ALA A 167 -3.97 32.72 -9.42
N ALA A 168 -5.12 33.20 -8.94
CA ALA A 168 -6.22 32.36 -8.48
C ALA A 168 -6.84 31.57 -9.64
N ALA A 169 -7.07 32.22 -10.79
CA ALA A 169 -7.55 31.57 -12.01
C ALA A 169 -6.57 30.50 -12.49
N LEU A 170 -5.26 30.77 -12.50
CA LEU A 170 -4.25 29.76 -12.84
C LEU A 170 -4.26 28.59 -11.86
N LEU A 171 -4.35 28.84 -10.55
CA LEU A 171 -4.45 27.78 -9.54
C LEU A 171 -5.71 26.93 -9.73
N VAL A 172 -6.85 27.56 -9.99
CA VAL A 172 -8.12 26.89 -10.29
C VAL A 172 -7.99 26.08 -11.58
N LEU A 173 -7.42 26.63 -12.65
CA LEU A 173 -7.18 25.95 -13.92
C LEU A 173 -6.24 24.75 -13.76
N LEU A 174 -5.15 24.88 -13.01
CA LEU A 174 -4.23 23.77 -12.73
C LEU A 174 -4.90 22.69 -11.89
N THR A 175 -5.73 23.07 -10.91
CA THR A 175 -6.51 22.13 -10.11
C THR A 175 -7.52 21.39 -10.98
N TRP A 176 -8.26 22.12 -11.82
CA TRP A 176 -9.20 21.55 -12.78
C TRP A 176 -8.53 20.63 -13.79
N ALA A 177 -7.40 21.04 -14.39
CA ALA A 177 -6.63 20.21 -15.31
C ALA A 177 -6.15 18.92 -14.62
N SER A 178 -5.68 19.01 -13.38
CA SER A 178 -5.27 17.83 -12.60
C SER A 178 -6.44 16.89 -12.28
N LEU A 179 -7.62 17.45 -11.99
CA LEU A 179 -8.84 16.69 -11.75
C LEU A 179 -9.32 16.02 -13.04
N VAL A 180 -9.39 16.74 -14.15
CA VAL A 180 -9.79 16.20 -15.46
C VAL A 180 -8.85 15.07 -15.89
N TRP A 181 -7.53 15.28 -15.79
CA TRP A 181 -6.55 14.23 -16.07
C TRP A 181 -6.77 12.97 -15.22
N ARG A 182 -7.01 13.15 -13.90
CA ARG A 182 -7.36 12.03 -13.00
C ARG A 182 -8.65 11.34 -13.42
N LEU A 183 -9.71 12.10 -13.72
CA LEU A 183 -11.00 11.53 -14.14
C LEU A 183 -10.89 10.74 -15.45
N HIS A 184 -10.02 11.15 -16.38
CA HIS A 184 -9.75 10.38 -17.60
C HIS A 184 -8.90 9.12 -17.37
N ALA A 185 -7.96 9.15 -16.41
CA ALA A 185 -7.13 7.99 -16.07
C ALA A 185 -7.90 6.91 -15.26
N LEU A 186 -8.83 7.34 -14.41
CA LEU A 186 -9.54 6.47 -13.45
C LEU A 186 -10.25 5.25 -14.06
N PRO A 187 -10.97 5.33 -15.19
CA PRO A 187 -11.65 4.16 -15.76
C PRO A 187 -10.68 3.05 -16.17
N ALA A 188 -9.57 3.40 -16.81
CA ALA A 188 -8.55 2.45 -17.22
C ALA A 188 -7.85 1.82 -16.00
N GLU A 189 -7.51 2.63 -15.00
CA GLU A 189 -6.95 2.14 -13.73
C GLU A 189 -7.91 1.21 -12.99
N ARG A 190 -9.21 1.54 -12.96
CA ARG A 190 -10.24 0.70 -12.33
C ARG A 190 -10.42 -0.63 -13.05
N ALA A 191 -10.48 -0.61 -14.39
CA ALA A 191 -10.61 -1.83 -15.20
C ALA A 191 -9.39 -2.75 -15.04
N ALA A 192 -8.20 -2.17 -14.80
CA ALA A 192 -6.98 -2.91 -14.55
C ALA A 192 -6.72 -3.24 -13.07
N SER A 193 -7.60 -2.81 -12.15
CA SER A 193 -7.38 -2.96 -10.71
C SER A 193 -7.66 -4.40 -10.27
N PRO A 194 -6.63 -5.16 -9.82
CA PRO A 194 -6.81 -6.54 -9.35
C PRO A 194 -7.75 -6.60 -8.15
N ALA A 195 -7.73 -5.59 -7.27
CA ALA A 195 -8.60 -5.55 -6.09
C ALA A 195 -10.08 -5.43 -6.50
N LEU A 196 -10.39 -4.64 -7.53
CA LEU A 196 -11.75 -4.52 -8.06
C LEU A 196 -12.17 -5.78 -8.81
N LEU A 197 -11.30 -6.36 -9.62
CA LEU A 197 -11.57 -7.63 -10.31
C LEU A 197 -11.85 -8.76 -9.30
N ARG A 198 -11.04 -8.86 -8.24
CA ARG A 198 -11.25 -9.80 -7.14
C ARG A 198 -12.55 -9.54 -6.41
N ALA A 199 -12.90 -8.28 -6.13
CA ALA A 199 -14.15 -7.93 -5.48
C ALA A 199 -15.38 -8.29 -6.34
N GLN A 200 -15.29 -8.14 -7.66
CA GLN A 200 -16.36 -8.57 -8.59
C GLN A 200 -16.56 -10.09 -8.56
N VAL A 201 -15.48 -10.87 -8.56
CA VAL A 201 -15.58 -12.34 -8.45
C VAL A 201 -16.10 -12.75 -7.07
N GLN A 202 -15.64 -12.10 -6.00
CA GLN A 202 -16.17 -12.30 -4.64
C GLN A 202 -17.69 -12.06 -4.61
N GLN A 203 -18.16 -10.92 -5.10
CA GLN A 203 -19.58 -10.56 -5.11
C GLN A 203 -20.41 -11.55 -5.95
N LYS A 204 -19.88 -12.00 -7.09
CA LYS A 204 -20.53 -13.00 -7.93
C LYS A 204 -20.68 -14.33 -7.20
N LEU A 205 -19.66 -14.81 -6.51
CA LEU A 205 -19.74 -16.05 -5.74
C LEU A 205 -20.64 -15.89 -4.50
N GLU A 206 -20.62 -14.74 -3.86
CA GLU A 206 -21.51 -14.43 -2.73
C GLU A 206 -22.99 -14.40 -3.10
N SER A 207 -23.34 -14.10 -4.36
CA SER A 207 -24.73 -14.11 -4.82
C SER A 207 -25.25 -15.49 -5.23
N LEU A 208 -24.36 -16.47 -5.46
CA LEU A 208 -24.73 -17.84 -5.76
C LEU A 208 -25.19 -18.59 -4.49
N PRO A 209 -26.09 -19.59 -4.61
CA PRO A 209 -26.45 -20.45 -3.49
C PRO A 209 -25.30 -21.39 -3.11
N GLY A 210 -25.25 -21.78 -1.83
CA GLY A 210 -24.25 -22.70 -1.29
C GLY A 210 -22.94 -22.04 -0.87
N GLU A 211 -21.96 -22.87 -0.54
CA GLU A 211 -20.61 -22.46 -0.14
C GLU A 211 -19.60 -22.75 -1.25
N HIS A 212 -18.54 -21.95 -1.31
CA HIS A 212 -17.60 -21.96 -2.42
C HIS A 212 -16.15 -22.04 -1.93
N LEU A 213 -15.35 -22.85 -2.63
CA LEU A 213 -13.90 -22.94 -2.49
C LEU A 213 -13.27 -22.55 -3.83
N VAL A 214 -12.39 -21.56 -3.84
CA VAL A 214 -11.74 -21.05 -5.04
C VAL A 214 -10.25 -21.36 -4.99
N PHE A 215 -9.79 -22.22 -5.89
CA PHE A 215 -8.38 -22.46 -6.15
C PHE A 215 -7.87 -21.40 -7.11
N VAL A 216 -6.82 -20.67 -6.72
CA VAL A 216 -6.20 -19.63 -7.52
C VAL A 216 -4.94 -20.19 -8.17
N ARG A 217 -4.90 -20.13 -9.51
CA ARG A 217 -3.75 -20.45 -10.33
C ARG A 217 -3.12 -19.16 -10.84
N TYR A 218 -1.84 -19.01 -10.55
CA TYR A 218 -0.99 -17.94 -11.04
C TYR A 218 -0.18 -18.41 -12.24
N SER A 219 0.13 -17.49 -13.14
CA SER A 219 1.06 -17.72 -14.25
C SER A 219 2.50 -17.70 -13.74
N GLU A 220 3.44 -18.24 -14.52
CA GLU A 220 4.87 -18.25 -14.16
C GLU A 220 5.44 -16.85 -13.92
N ASN A 221 4.91 -15.86 -14.65
CA ASN A 221 5.31 -14.45 -14.60
C ASN A 221 4.39 -13.59 -13.73
N HIS A 222 3.67 -14.20 -12.77
CA HIS A 222 2.79 -13.50 -11.85
C HIS A 222 3.53 -12.37 -11.11
N ALA A 223 2.92 -11.18 -11.09
CA ALA A 223 3.44 -10.06 -10.34
C ALA A 223 3.11 -10.25 -8.85
N SER A 224 4.12 -10.57 -8.03
CA SER A 224 3.97 -10.98 -6.62
C SER A 224 3.19 -10.03 -5.71
N GLY A 225 2.98 -8.77 -6.09
CA GLY A 225 2.12 -7.81 -5.38
C GLY A 225 0.62 -7.94 -5.69
N MET A 226 0.21 -8.80 -6.62
CA MET A 226 -1.15 -8.87 -7.17
C MET A 226 -1.92 -10.08 -6.62
N GLU A 227 -1.99 -10.19 -5.29
CA GLU A 227 -2.57 -11.36 -4.62
C GLU A 227 -4.11 -11.38 -4.66
N TRP A 228 -4.67 -12.58 -4.84
CA TRP A 228 -6.13 -12.86 -4.79
C TRP A 228 -6.55 -13.56 -3.49
N VAL A 229 -5.65 -14.26 -2.81
CA VAL A 229 -5.98 -15.07 -1.64
C VAL A 229 -5.99 -14.21 -0.38
N TYR A 230 -7.19 -13.76 -0.02
CA TYR A 230 -7.49 -13.13 1.26
C TYR A 230 -8.79 -13.73 1.79
N ASN A 231 -8.79 -14.28 3.00
CA ASN A 231 -9.96 -14.90 3.61
C ASN A 231 -10.45 -14.09 4.81
N ARG A 232 -11.69 -14.37 5.24
CA ARG A 232 -12.20 -13.91 6.54
C ARG A 232 -11.41 -14.57 7.66
N ALA A 233 -11.42 -13.98 8.85
CA ALA A 233 -10.78 -14.56 10.04
C ALA A 233 -11.35 -15.95 10.36
N GLU A 234 -12.68 -16.08 10.39
CA GLU A 234 -13.39 -17.36 10.50
C GLU A 234 -13.49 -18.03 9.12
N ILE A 235 -12.41 -18.69 8.68
CA ILE A 235 -12.31 -19.28 7.33
C ILE A 235 -13.38 -20.35 7.12
N ASP A 236 -13.58 -21.24 8.09
CA ASP A 236 -14.50 -22.37 7.96
C ASP A 236 -15.97 -21.97 7.85
N GLN A 237 -16.32 -20.79 8.38
CA GLN A 237 -17.68 -20.21 8.31
C GLN A 237 -17.84 -19.23 7.15
N ALA A 238 -16.77 -18.89 6.43
CA ALA A 238 -16.84 -17.97 5.31
C ALA A 238 -17.62 -18.61 4.17
N LYS A 239 -18.55 -17.90 3.51
CA LYS A 239 -19.25 -18.43 2.33
C LYS A 239 -18.32 -18.74 1.15
N VAL A 240 -17.28 -17.91 0.98
CA VAL A 240 -16.27 -18.06 -0.07
C VAL A 240 -14.89 -18.16 0.57
N VAL A 241 -14.19 -19.25 0.29
CA VAL A 241 -12.80 -19.48 0.72
C VAL A 241 -11.89 -19.48 -0.51
N TRP A 242 -10.78 -18.75 -0.42
CA TRP A 242 -9.76 -18.65 -1.47
C TRP A 242 -8.51 -19.42 -1.04
N ALA A 243 -7.89 -20.15 -1.96
CA ALA A 243 -6.68 -20.90 -1.72
C ALA A 243 -5.73 -20.81 -2.91
N ARG A 244 -4.43 -20.67 -2.66
CA ARG A 244 -3.41 -20.78 -3.71
C ARG A 244 -3.26 -22.25 -4.06
N ARG A 245 -3.19 -22.60 -5.34
CA ARG A 245 -2.80 -23.95 -5.74
C ARG A 245 -1.40 -24.28 -5.25
N ILE A 246 -1.19 -25.52 -4.82
CA ILE A 246 0.14 -26.02 -4.39
C ILE A 246 0.58 -27.19 -5.27
N SER A 247 -0.17 -28.29 -5.18
CA SER A 247 0.01 -29.51 -5.96
C SER A 247 -1.32 -30.24 -6.04
N PRO A 248 -1.52 -31.16 -7.00
CA PRO A 248 -2.75 -31.95 -7.07
C PRO A 248 -3.10 -32.64 -5.73
N GLU A 249 -2.11 -33.17 -5.01
CA GLU A 249 -2.32 -33.87 -3.75
C GLU A 249 -2.80 -32.93 -2.63
N GLU A 250 -2.18 -31.76 -2.49
CA GLU A 250 -2.56 -30.75 -1.49
C GLU A 250 -3.91 -30.11 -1.83
N ASP A 251 -4.17 -29.84 -3.10
CA ASP A 251 -5.44 -29.30 -3.57
C ASP A 251 -6.58 -30.30 -3.33
N LEU A 252 -6.32 -31.60 -3.50
CA LEU A 252 -7.26 -32.68 -3.17
C LEU A 252 -7.51 -32.77 -1.66
N ARG A 253 -6.47 -32.67 -0.82
CA ARG A 253 -6.63 -32.63 0.65
C ARG A 253 -7.53 -31.46 1.07
N LEU A 254 -7.30 -30.27 0.52
CA LEU A 254 -8.14 -29.11 0.83
C LEU A 254 -9.58 -29.28 0.33
N ARG A 255 -9.76 -29.88 -0.86
CA ARG A 255 -11.10 -30.22 -1.37
C ARG A 255 -11.82 -31.23 -0.46
N GLN A 256 -11.11 -32.20 0.09
CA GLN A 256 -11.69 -33.16 1.03
C GLN A 256 -12.07 -32.51 2.37
N TYR A 257 -11.24 -31.59 2.87
CA TYR A 257 -11.56 -30.81 4.07
C TYR A 257 -12.84 -29.98 3.86
N PHE A 258 -12.96 -29.34 2.70
CA PHE A 258 -14.11 -28.52 2.31
C PHE A 258 -15.06 -29.27 1.35
N TYR A 259 -15.34 -30.55 1.60
CA TYR A 259 -16.08 -31.42 0.66
C TYR A 259 -17.50 -30.94 0.31
N SER A 260 -18.16 -30.19 1.22
CA SER A 260 -19.50 -29.62 1.01
C SER A 260 -19.51 -28.44 0.06
N ARG A 261 -18.33 -27.84 -0.21
CA ARG A 261 -18.21 -26.59 -0.97
C ARG A 261 -18.06 -26.86 -2.45
N GLN A 262 -18.71 -26.02 -3.25
CA GLN A 262 -18.53 -26.02 -4.69
C GLN A 262 -17.14 -25.46 -5.03
N ALA A 263 -16.31 -26.28 -5.68
CA ALA A 263 -14.93 -25.92 -6.02
C ALA A 263 -14.83 -25.18 -7.36
N TRP A 264 -14.09 -24.09 -7.39
CA TRP A 264 -13.83 -23.24 -8.56
C TRP A 264 -12.34 -23.13 -8.82
N LEU A 265 -11.95 -23.00 -10.07
CA LEU A 265 -10.58 -22.68 -10.49
C LEU A 265 -10.58 -21.28 -11.08
N LEU A 266 -9.72 -20.41 -10.54
CA LEU A 266 -9.48 -19.07 -11.04
C LEU A 266 -8.11 -18.99 -11.70
N ASP A 267 -8.07 -18.61 -12.97
CA ASP A 267 -6.89 -18.12 -13.67
C ASP A 267 -6.73 -16.62 -13.43
N ALA A 268 -5.91 -16.28 -12.43
CA ALA A 268 -5.79 -14.92 -11.90
C ALA A 268 -5.14 -13.91 -12.86
N ASP A 269 -4.21 -14.38 -13.69
CA ASP A 269 -3.38 -13.51 -14.54
C ASP A 269 -3.91 -13.34 -15.98
N VAL A 270 -4.96 -14.08 -16.35
CA VAL A 270 -5.64 -13.89 -17.63
C VAL A 270 -6.47 -12.60 -17.55
N ARG A 271 -6.57 -11.84 -18.64
CA ARG A 271 -7.37 -10.60 -18.70
C ARG A 271 -8.48 -10.73 -19.74
N PRO A 272 -9.76 -10.71 -19.34
CA PRO A 272 -10.26 -10.71 -17.96
C PRO A 272 -9.97 -12.04 -17.23
N PRO A 273 -9.94 -12.04 -15.89
CA PRO A 273 -9.70 -13.26 -15.11
C PRO A 273 -10.79 -14.29 -15.39
N ARG A 274 -10.37 -15.54 -15.59
CA ARG A 274 -11.28 -16.65 -15.93
C ARG A 274 -11.53 -17.50 -14.69
N ILE A 275 -12.80 -17.65 -14.32
CA ILE A 275 -13.23 -18.55 -13.25
C ILE A 275 -14.15 -19.63 -13.80
N GLU A 276 -13.87 -20.88 -13.46
CA GLU A 276 -14.64 -22.03 -13.93
C GLU A 276 -14.88 -23.05 -12.83
N LEU A 277 -15.97 -23.81 -12.97
CA LEU A 277 -16.34 -24.85 -12.03
C LEU A 277 -15.39 -26.04 -12.19
N VAL A 278 -14.84 -26.52 -11.07
CA VAL A 278 -13.98 -27.71 -11.08
C VAL A 278 -14.84 -28.96 -11.22
N LYS A 279 -14.84 -29.56 -12.42
CA LYS A 279 -15.46 -30.86 -12.66
C LYS A 279 -14.67 -31.97 -11.95
N SER A 280 -15.35 -33.05 -11.58
CA SER A 280 -14.71 -34.23 -10.97
C SER A 280 -13.58 -34.74 -11.87
N GLY A 281 -12.34 -34.75 -11.35
CA GLY A 281 -11.12 -35.16 -12.07
C GLY A 281 -10.17 -34.04 -12.52
N ASN A 282 -10.51 -32.76 -12.33
CA ASN A 282 -9.70 -31.61 -12.83
C ASN A 282 -8.81 -30.92 -11.78
N LEU A 283 -8.50 -31.56 -10.64
CA LEU A 283 -7.55 -31.01 -9.65
C LEU A 283 -6.20 -31.69 -9.72
#